data_AF-A0A835SS35-F1
#
_entry.id   AF-A0A835SS35-F1
#
_cell.length_a   1.000
_cell.length_b   1.000
_cell.length_c   1.000
_cell.angle_alpha   90.00
_cell.angle_beta   90.00
_cell.angle_gamma   90.00
#
_symmetry.space_group_name_H-M   'P 1'
#
loop_
_entity.id
_entity.type
_entity.pdbx_description
1 polymer ?
#
loop_
_entity_poly.entity_id
_entity_poly.type
_entity_poly.pdbx_seq_one_letter_code
_entity_poly.pdbx_strand_id
1 'polypeptide(L)'
;MSTVQAKCGARTASRAGRSASRTAVVCSAHCTSGRAQQASVALGSSRRDLLLAGLAVLAPTLAPAAANAGVVEFWKGRQRANSSKFIAPIKVAQQRLETAASMLVNGSSAADVLQLVRASSLNCYAFEATSTDTLETRASLFTASAKLSDPCTFRIIIKNVTDFTDAEDKAAGSALLESLIRSYQLLDSELEAAVEGSGAGNGRAGQQLANTLAITQDVESFVKRLLSA
;
A
#
# COMPACT_ATOMS: atom_id res chain seq x y z
N MET A 1 22.31 -16.98 -56.74
CA MET A 1 23.27 -17.73 -55.89
C MET A 1 24.49 -16.85 -55.67
N SER A 2 24.53 -16.12 -54.56
CA SER A 2 25.75 -15.46 -54.08
C SER A 2 25.70 -15.44 -52.57
N THR A 3 26.52 -16.29 -51.98
CA THR A 3 26.82 -16.38 -50.55
C THR A 3 27.80 -15.28 -50.19
N VAL A 4 27.49 -14.50 -49.15
CA VAL A 4 28.49 -13.69 -48.44
C VAL A 4 28.52 -14.16 -47.00
N GLN A 5 29.58 -14.91 -46.70
CA GLN A 5 30.02 -15.29 -45.37
C GLN A 5 30.54 -14.06 -44.61
N ALA A 6 30.24 -13.96 -43.33
CA ALA A 6 31.07 -13.22 -42.38
C ALA A 6 31.47 -14.18 -41.25
N LYS A 7 32.78 -14.44 -41.15
CA LYS A 7 33.40 -15.29 -40.12
C LYS A 7 33.70 -14.47 -38.86
N CYS A 8 33.69 -15.21 -37.75
CA CYS A 8 33.83 -14.81 -36.35
C CYS A 8 35.10 -14.00 -36.02
N GLY A 9 35.00 -13.23 -34.93
CA GLY A 9 36.15 -12.78 -34.14
C GLY A 9 35.75 -12.62 -32.67
N ALA A 10 35.76 -13.70 -31.89
CA ALA A 10 35.69 -13.62 -30.44
C ALA A 10 37.08 -13.29 -29.89
N ARG A 11 37.22 -12.14 -29.23
CA ARG A 11 38.40 -11.82 -28.41
C ARG A 11 37.99 -11.87 -26.94
N THR A 12 38.48 -12.88 -26.24
CA THR A 12 38.50 -12.91 -24.77
C THR A 12 39.59 -11.99 -24.27
N ALA A 13 39.20 -10.96 -23.50
CA ALA A 13 40.12 -10.19 -22.67
C ALA A 13 39.67 -10.33 -21.21
N SER A 14 40.52 -10.94 -20.42
CA SER A 14 40.44 -11.02 -18.97
C SER A 14 40.97 -9.72 -18.35
N ARG A 15 40.12 -8.96 -17.64
CA ARG A 15 40.50 -8.28 -16.39
C ARG A 15 39.31 -7.60 -15.71
N ALA A 16 39.42 -7.56 -14.40
CA ALA A 16 38.47 -7.06 -13.42
C ALA A 16 38.01 -5.61 -13.61
N GLY A 17 36.78 -5.33 -13.19
CA GLY A 17 36.24 -3.98 -13.03
C GLY A 17 34.72 -3.96 -13.26
N ARG A 18 33.92 -4.19 -12.21
CA ARG A 18 32.47 -3.99 -12.27
C ARG A 18 32.18 -2.49 -12.34
N SER A 19 31.89 -1.99 -13.53
CA SER A 19 31.14 -0.76 -13.74
C SER A 19 30.23 -0.99 -14.94
N ALA A 20 28.91 -1.02 -14.69
CA ALA A 20 27.92 -1.34 -15.70
C ALA A 20 27.69 -0.12 -16.61
N SER A 21 28.33 -0.13 -17.78
CA SER A 21 28.07 0.82 -18.86
C SER A 21 26.75 0.49 -19.57
N ARG A 22 25.92 1.53 -19.68
CA ARG A 22 24.77 1.61 -20.59
C ARG A 22 25.24 1.56 -22.05
N THR A 23 24.75 0.61 -22.82
CA THR A 23 24.90 0.60 -24.28
C THR A 23 23.78 1.43 -24.90
N ALA A 24 24.12 2.63 -25.39
CA ALA A 24 23.26 3.43 -26.23
C ALA A 24 23.37 2.94 -27.68
N VAL A 25 22.26 2.48 -28.25
CA VAL A 25 22.15 2.19 -29.68
C VAL A 25 21.84 3.52 -30.38
N VAL A 26 22.82 4.06 -31.11
CA VAL A 26 22.65 5.23 -31.96
C VAL A 26 22.23 4.73 -33.35
N CYS A 27 20.96 4.93 -33.71
CA CYS A 27 20.49 4.79 -35.08
C CYS A 27 20.52 6.17 -35.75
N SER A 28 21.51 6.39 -36.61
CA SER A 28 21.62 7.54 -37.50
C SER A 28 20.84 7.29 -38.79
N ALA A 29 19.75 8.04 -39.00
CA ALA A 29 19.09 8.13 -40.29
C ALA A 29 19.69 9.32 -41.07
N HIS A 30 20.39 9.00 -42.15
CA HIS A 30 20.77 9.95 -43.20
C HIS A 30 19.62 10.09 -44.20
N CYS A 31 19.15 11.32 -44.42
CA CYS A 31 18.38 11.66 -45.61
C CYS A 31 18.99 12.91 -46.25
N THR A 32 19.26 12.78 -47.54
CA THR A 32 19.98 13.71 -48.40
C THR A 32 19.11 14.86 -48.90
N SER A 33 19.79 15.98 -49.13
CA SER A 33 19.35 17.32 -49.54
C SER A 33 18.54 17.40 -50.85
N GLY A 34 17.58 18.33 -50.86
CA GLY A 34 17.00 18.97 -52.05
C GLY A 34 16.71 20.46 -51.78
N ARG A 35 17.36 21.35 -52.56
CA ARG A 35 17.17 22.82 -52.73
C ARG A 35 15.69 23.24 -52.89
N ALA A 36 15.20 24.47 -52.71
CA ALA A 36 15.66 25.83 -52.39
C ALA A 36 14.38 26.59 -51.93
N GLN A 37 14.40 27.62 -51.09
CA GLN A 37 14.51 29.03 -51.51
C GLN A 37 14.49 29.92 -50.26
N GLN A 38 15.35 30.93 -50.27
CA GLN A 38 15.37 32.02 -49.30
C GLN A 38 14.29 33.05 -49.65
N ALA A 39 13.51 33.47 -48.66
CA ALA A 39 12.87 34.79 -48.64
C ALA A 39 12.94 35.30 -47.20
N SER A 40 13.89 36.20 -46.97
CA SER A 40 14.02 36.99 -45.75
C SER A 40 13.06 38.17 -45.82
N VAL A 41 12.04 38.19 -44.96
CA VAL A 41 11.36 39.42 -44.51
C VAL A 41 11.48 39.47 -43.00
N ALA A 42 12.04 40.58 -42.53
CA ALA A 42 12.45 40.79 -41.16
C ALA A 42 11.34 41.51 -40.36
N LEU A 43 11.20 41.05 -39.10
CA LEU A 43 10.60 41.69 -37.93
C LEU A 43 9.09 41.97 -37.92
N GLY A 44 8.40 41.40 -36.91
CA GLY A 44 7.24 42.10 -36.40
C GLY A 44 6.23 41.39 -35.48
N SER A 45 6.40 40.14 -35.03
CA SER A 45 5.47 39.60 -34.01
C SER A 45 5.96 38.33 -33.33
N SER A 46 5.66 38.25 -32.05
CA SER A 46 6.05 37.28 -31.03
C SER A 46 5.97 35.81 -31.48
N ARG A 47 7.07 35.05 -31.31
CA ARG A 47 7.14 33.59 -31.54
C ARG A 47 6.21 32.77 -30.61
N ARG A 48 5.51 33.40 -29.67
CA ARG A 48 4.59 32.72 -28.73
C ARG A 48 3.20 32.48 -29.31
N ASP A 49 2.74 33.28 -30.28
CA ASP A 49 1.32 33.26 -30.67
C ASP A 49 0.99 32.24 -31.78
N LEU A 50 1.99 31.81 -32.57
CA LEU A 50 1.79 30.80 -33.62
C LEU A 50 1.82 29.35 -33.10
N LEU A 51 2.36 29.10 -31.90
CA LEU A 51 2.29 27.78 -31.25
C LEU A 51 0.94 27.54 -30.56
N LEU A 52 0.19 28.60 -30.22
CA LEU A 52 -1.13 28.50 -29.59
C LEU A 52 -2.25 28.26 -30.61
N ALA A 53 -2.10 28.73 -31.85
CA ALA A 53 -3.11 28.51 -32.89
C ALA A 53 -3.11 27.09 -33.49
N GLY A 54 -1.97 26.37 -33.43
CA GLY A 54 -1.84 25.01 -33.94
C GLY A 54 -2.36 23.91 -33.00
N LEU A 55 -2.56 24.21 -31.70
CA LEU A 55 -3.03 23.24 -30.71
C LEU A 55 -4.57 23.13 -30.63
N ALA A 56 -5.31 24.00 -31.32
CA ALA A 56 -6.77 24.01 -31.28
C ALA A 56 -7.46 23.05 -32.28
N VAL A 57 -6.70 22.39 -33.17
CA VAL A 57 -7.28 21.55 -34.25
C VAL A 57 -7.21 20.04 -33.94
N LEU A 58 -6.67 19.64 -32.79
CA LEU A 58 -6.59 18.23 -32.38
C LEU A 58 -7.06 17.98 -30.94
N ALA A 59 -8.13 18.66 -30.52
CA ALA A 59 -8.88 18.23 -29.35
C ALA A 59 -9.97 17.26 -29.80
N PRO A 60 -9.74 15.93 -29.79
CA PRO A 60 -10.89 15.03 -29.69
C PRO A 60 -11.56 15.40 -28.38
N THR A 61 -12.87 15.65 -28.45
CA THR A 61 -13.76 15.77 -27.30
C THR A 61 -13.79 14.42 -26.58
N LEU A 62 -12.70 14.08 -25.89
CA LEU A 62 -12.63 12.95 -24.99
C LEU A 62 -13.38 13.37 -23.74
N ALA A 63 -14.66 13.02 -23.70
CA ALA A 63 -15.40 12.96 -22.45
C ALA A 63 -14.56 12.14 -21.44
N PRO A 64 -14.06 12.74 -20.35
CA PRO A 64 -13.14 12.07 -19.44
C PRO A 64 -13.81 10.92 -18.66
N ALA A 65 -15.13 10.77 -18.74
CA ALA A 65 -15.86 9.73 -18.02
C ALA A 65 -15.65 8.31 -18.60
N ALA A 66 -15.61 8.16 -19.93
CA ALA A 66 -15.60 6.83 -20.57
C ALA A 66 -14.22 6.15 -20.51
N ALA A 67 -13.13 6.93 -20.61
CA ALA A 67 -11.76 6.39 -20.50
C ALA A 67 -11.41 5.97 -19.07
N ASN A 68 -11.94 6.67 -18.06
CA ASN A 68 -11.69 6.37 -16.65
C ASN A 68 -12.49 5.16 -16.14
N ALA A 69 -13.67 4.89 -16.72
CA ALA A 69 -14.48 3.72 -16.36
C ALA A 69 -13.71 2.39 -16.59
N GLY A 70 -12.99 2.27 -17.71
CA GLY A 70 -12.18 1.07 -18.00
C GLY A 70 -10.99 0.90 -17.04
N VAL A 71 -10.41 1.99 -16.56
CA VAL A 71 -9.30 1.97 -15.60
C VAL A 71 -9.81 1.56 -14.21
N VAL A 72 -10.95 2.09 -13.77
CA VAL A 72 -11.56 1.72 -12.48
C VAL A 72 -11.95 0.25 -12.45
N GLU A 73 -12.60 -0.26 -13.51
CA GLU A 73 -12.97 -1.68 -13.58
C GLU A 73 -11.75 -2.60 -13.65
N PHE A 74 -10.67 -2.18 -14.33
CA PHE A 74 -9.40 -2.90 -14.28
C PHE A 74 -8.83 -3.00 -12.86
N TRP A 75 -8.82 -1.89 -12.10
CA TRP A 75 -8.33 -1.88 -10.73
C TRP A 75 -9.20 -2.71 -9.79
N LYS A 76 -10.53 -2.59 -9.88
CA LYS A 76 -11.46 -3.47 -9.16
C LYS A 76 -11.21 -4.93 -9.48
N GLY A 77 -11.08 -5.29 -10.75
CA GLY A 77 -10.72 -6.65 -11.18
C GLY A 77 -9.43 -7.17 -10.54
N ARG A 78 -8.40 -6.33 -10.43
CA ARG A 78 -7.15 -6.68 -9.72
C ARG A 78 -7.37 -6.86 -8.22
N GLN A 79 -8.18 -6.01 -7.59
CA GLN A 79 -8.49 -6.15 -6.16
C GLN A 79 -9.18 -7.48 -5.87
N ARG A 80 -10.18 -7.86 -6.66
CA ARG A 80 -10.89 -9.14 -6.53
C ARG A 80 -9.94 -10.33 -6.73
N ALA A 81 -9.12 -10.29 -7.78
CA ALA A 81 -8.13 -11.33 -8.07
C ALA A 81 -7.04 -11.47 -6.99
N ASN A 82 -6.77 -10.39 -6.24
CA ASN A 82 -5.80 -10.37 -5.13
C ASN A 82 -6.48 -10.31 -3.76
N SER A 83 -7.77 -10.67 -3.67
CA SER A 83 -8.57 -10.57 -2.44
C SER A 83 -7.91 -11.26 -1.23
N SER A 84 -7.24 -12.39 -1.47
CA SER A 84 -6.48 -13.11 -0.44
C SER A 84 -5.39 -12.26 0.23
N LYS A 85 -4.78 -11.30 -0.47
CA LYS A 85 -3.75 -10.41 0.09
C LYS A 85 -4.32 -9.40 1.10
N PHE A 86 -5.61 -9.07 0.96
CA PHE A 86 -6.31 -8.20 1.91
C PHE A 86 -6.87 -9.00 3.09
N ILE A 87 -7.39 -10.20 2.84
CA ILE A 87 -8.03 -11.04 3.87
C ILE A 87 -7.02 -11.74 4.78
N ALA A 88 -5.87 -12.19 4.25
CA ALA A 88 -4.92 -12.97 5.03
C ALA A 88 -4.40 -12.26 6.29
N PRO A 89 -3.98 -10.97 6.25
CA PRO A 89 -3.56 -10.25 7.46
C PRO A 89 -4.68 -10.15 8.51
N ILE A 90 -5.93 -9.96 8.09
CA ILE A 90 -7.09 -9.87 8.98
C ILE A 90 -7.30 -11.20 9.70
N LYS A 91 -7.24 -12.32 8.97
CA LYS A 91 -7.36 -13.66 9.58
C LYS A 91 -6.23 -13.96 10.56
N VAL A 92 -5.00 -13.54 10.26
CA VAL A 92 -3.88 -13.69 11.20
C VAL A 92 -4.14 -12.88 12.48
N ALA A 93 -4.67 -11.66 12.36
CA ALA A 93 -5.05 -10.88 13.53
C ALA A 93 -6.14 -11.57 14.38
N GLN A 94 -7.20 -12.11 13.73
CA GLN A 94 -8.25 -12.88 14.40
C GLN A 94 -7.70 -14.10 15.14
N GLN A 95 -6.86 -14.91 14.49
CA GLN A 95 -6.24 -16.09 15.09
C GLN A 95 -5.39 -15.74 16.33
N ARG A 96 -4.67 -14.61 16.28
CA ARG A 96 -3.91 -14.10 17.43
C ARG A 96 -4.83 -13.68 18.57
N LEU A 97 -5.94 -13.01 18.29
CA LEU A 97 -6.94 -12.65 19.30
C LEU A 97 -7.60 -13.89 19.90
N GLU A 98 -7.98 -14.88 19.10
CA GLU A 98 -8.52 -16.17 19.59
C GLU A 98 -7.51 -16.90 20.48
N THR A 99 -6.25 -16.90 20.08
CA THR A 99 -5.17 -17.48 20.90
C THR A 99 -5.00 -16.71 22.21
N ALA A 100 -5.02 -15.38 22.17
CA ALA A 100 -4.97 -14.53 23.37
C ALA A 100 -6.17 -14.77 24.30
N ALA A 101 -7.37 -15.01 23.75
CA ALA A 101 -8.55 -15.40 24.52
C ALA A 101 -8.30 -16.72 25.27
N SER A 102 -7.76 -17.72 24.57
CA SER A 102 -7.44 -19.02 25.16
C SER A 102 -6.38 -18.90 26.27
N MET A 103 -5.40 -18.03 26.08
CA MET A 103 -4.34 -17.75 27.07
C MET A 103 -4.91 -17.14 28.35
N LEU A 104 -5.85 -16.19 28.25
CA LEU A 104 -6.53 -15.60 29.41
C LEU A 104 -7.31 -16.67 30.20
N VAL A 105 -8.05 -17.54 29.50
CA VAL A 105 -8.83 -18.62 30.14
C VAL A 105 -7.92 -19.64 30.83
N ASN A 106 -6.79 -19.97 30.22
CA ASN A 106 -5.82 -20.92 30.75
C ASN A 106 -4.89 -20.33 31.83
N GLY A 107 -5.08 -19.06 32.22
CA GLY A 107 -4.29 -18.41 33.26
C GLY A 107 -2.85 -18.09 32.85
N SER A 108 -2.60 -17.87 31.55
CA SER A 108 -1.32 -17.36 31.07
C SER A 108 -1.05 -15.95 31.62
N SER A 109 0.22 -15.53 31.61
CA SER A 109 0.57 -14.20 32.12
C SER A 109 -0.09 -13.10 31.29
N ALA A 110 -0.53 -12.02 31.94
CA ALA A 110 -1.09 -10.87 31.24
C ALA A 110 -0.09 -10.22 30.26
N ALA A 111 1.22 -10.33 30.55
CA ALA A 111 2.27 -9.82 29.69
C ALA A 111 2.36 -10.58 28.35
N ASP A 112 2.25 -11.91 28.38
CA ASP A 112 2.27 -12.72 27.15
C ASP A 112 1.02 -12.45 26.30
N VAL A 113 -0.14 -12.29 26.95
CA VAL A 113 -1.40 -11.92 26.29
C VAL A 113 -1.28 -10.53 25.65
N LEU A 114 -0.74 -9.55 26.38
CA LEU A 114 -0.52 -8.19 25.91
C LEU A 114 0.38 -8.16 24.68
N GLN A 115 1.50 -8.88 24.69
CA GLN A 115 2.41 -8.96 23.55
C GLN A 115 1.70 -9.51 22.30
N LEU A 116 0.89 -10.56 22.46
CA LEU A 116 0.14 -11.17 21.36
C LEU A 116 -0.95 -10.23 20.82
N VAL A 117 -1.66 -9.52 21.69
CA VAL A 117 -2.67 -8.53 21.31
C VAL A 117 -2.03 -7.37 20.54
N ARG A 118 -0.92 -6.82 21.02
CA ARG A 118 -0.15 -5.78 20.32
C ARG A 118 0.30 -6.23 18.95
N ALA A 119 0.79 -7.46 18.82
CA ALA A 119 1.13 -8.04 17.52
C ALA A 119 -0.09 -8.22 16.60
N SER A 120 -1.27 -8.54 17.15
CA SER A 120 -2.51 -8.69 16.36
C SER A 120 -3.05 -7.36 15.82
N SER A 121 -2.68 -6.22 16.42
CA SER A 121 -3.12 -4.90 16.00
C SER A 121 -2.55 -4.43 14.66
N LEU A 122 -1.54 -5.14 14.14
CA LEU A 122 -0.85 -4.82 12.88
C LEU A 122 -0.36 -3.35 12.83
N ASN A 123 0.18 -2.87 13.94
CA ASN A 123 0.73 -1.51 14.13
C ASN A 123 -0.30 -0.38 14.01
N CYS A 124 -1.56 -0.63 14.34
CA CYS A 124 -2.63 0.37 14.17
C CYS A 124 -2.76 1.38 15.30
N TYR A 125 -2.00 1.22 16.38
CA TYR A 125 -1.85 2.23 17.43
C TYR A 125 -0.42 2.20 17.98
N ALA A 126 -0.02 3.30 18.61
CA ALA A 126 1.24 3.39 19.31
C ALA A 126 1.07 2.87 20.75
N PHE A 127 2.04 2.10 21.20
CA PHE A 127 2.15 1.60 22.57
C PHE A 127 3.60 1.68 23.03
N GLU A 128 3.83 1.65 24.33
CA GLU A 128 5.19 1.63 24.86
C GLU A 128 5.81 0.25 24.66
N ALA A 129 7.00 0.23 24.06
CA ALA A 129 7.73 -1.02 23.85
C ALA A 129 8.09 -1.64 25.20
N THR A 130 7.82 -2.93 25.36
CA THR A 130 8.23 -3.65 26.57
C THR A 130 9.73 -3.96 26.51
N SER A 131 10.30 -4.37 27.65
CA SER A 131 11.69 -4.82 27.72
C SER A 131 11.95 -6.09 26.90
N THR A 132 10.90 -6.87 26.62
CA THR A 132 10.94 -8.14 25.87
C THR A 132 10.65 -8.00 24.38
N ASP A 133 10.28 -6.81 23.90
CA ASP A 133 10.01 -6.56 22.48
C ASP A 133 11.28 -6.61 21.62
N THR A 134 11.13 -7.13 20.39
CA THR A 134 12.23 -7.22 19.43
C THR A 134 12.63 -5.84 18.90
N LEU A 135 13.83 -5.75 18.30
CA LEU A 135 14.33 -4.50 17.70
C LEU A 135 13.42 -4.01 16.57
N GLU A 136 12.81 -4.93 15.82
CA GLU A 136 11.87 -4.61 14.74
C GLU A 136 10.59 -3.96 15.28
N THR A 137 10.02 -4.48 16.37
CA THR A 137 8.85 -3.87 17.03
C THR A 137 9.16 -2.47 17.51
N ARG A 138 10.33 -2.26 18.15
CA ARG A 138 10.78 -0.93 18.60
C ARG A 138 10.99 0.04 17.44
N ALA A 139 11.58 -0.41 16.34
CA ALA A 139 11.75 0.41 15.15
C ALA A 139 10.40 0.78 14.49
N SER A 140 9.45 -0.15 14.45
CA SER A 140 8.09 0.08 13.95
C SER A 140 7.33 1.12 14.78
N LEU A 141 7.47 1.08 16.10
CA LEU A 141 6.88 2.08 17.01
C LEU A 141 7.52 3.46 16.82
N PHE A 142 8.83 3.52 16.55
CA PHE A 142 9.51 4.77 16.25
C PHE A 142 9.02 5.38 14.93
N THR A 143 8.87 4.60 13.85
CA THR A 143 8.32 5.12 12.59
C THR A 143 6.86 5.56 12.72
N ALA A 144 6.06 4.85 13.53
CA ALA A 144 4.69 5.22 13.86
C ALA A 144 4.63 6.59 14.58
N SER A 145 5.47 6.79 15.59
CA SER A 145 5.53 8.06 16.35
C SER A 145 6.10 9.21 15.54
N ALA A 146 7.06 8.94 14.63
CA ALA A 146 7.65 9.93 13.74
C ALA A 146 6.78 10.30 12.53
N LYS A 147 5.60 9.68 12.34
CA LYS A 147 4.67 9.90 11.21
C LYS A 147 5.33 9.76 9.82
N LEU A 148 6.40 8.98 9.72
CA LEU A 148 7.17 8.82 8.48
C LEU A 148 6.43 7.96 7.44
N SER A 149 5.61 7.03 7.91
CA SER A 149 4.71 6.21 7.12
C SER A 149 3.50 5.85 7.97
N ASP A 150 2.40 5.43 7.35
CA ASP A 150 1.30 4.80 8.08
C ASP A 150 1.60 3.31 8.22
N PRO A 151 1.97 2.81 9.42
CA PRO A 151 2.26 1.40 9.60
C PRO A 151 0.99 0.55 9.78
N CYS A 152 -0.18 1.18 9.94
CA CYS A 152 -1.43 0.48 10.23
C CYS A 152 -1.91 -0.32 9.02
N THR A 153 -1.75 -1.64 9.09
CA THR A 153 -2.12 -2.52 7.98
C THR A 153 -3.63 -2.53 7.73
N PHE A 154 -4.47 -2.45 8.78
CA PHE A 154 -5.92 -2.32 8.61
C PHE A 154 -6.31 -1.04 7.85
N ARG A 155 -5.64 0.09 8.12
CA ARG A 155 -5.88 1.34 7.39
C ARG A 155 -5.53 1.21 5.92
N ILE A 156 -4.38 0.60 5.62
CA ILE A 156 -3.96 0.33 4.24
C ILE A 156 -5.00 -0.55 3.54
N ILE A 157 -5.47 -1.63 4.17
CA ILE A 157 -6.48 -2.52 3.58
C ILE A 157 -7.78 -1.76 3.30
N ILE A 158 -8.35 -1.09 4.30
CA ILE A 158 -9.63 -0.38 4.17
C ILE A 158 -9.55 0.69 3.09
N LYS A 159 -8.47 1.47 3.05
CA LYS A 159 -8.25 2.46 1.99
C LYS A 159 -8.24 1.81 0.61
N ASN A 160 -7.46 0.75 0.42
CA ASN A 160 -7.37 0.08 -0.88
C ASN A 160 -8.73 -0.43 -1.35
N VAL A 161 -9.51 -1.10 -0.48
CA VAL A 161 -10.81 -1.67 -0.90
C VAL A 161 -11.91 -0.62 -1.06
N THR A 162 -11.76 0.57 -0.48
CA THR A 162 -12.73 1.66 -0.60
C THR A 162 -12.38 2.70 -1.66
N ASP A 163 -11.15 2.74 -2.21
CA ASP A 163 -10.68 3.78 -3.15
C ASP A 163 -11.66 4.04 -4.31
N PHE A 164 -12.29 2.98 -4.85
CA PHE A 164 -13.22 3.02 -5.99
C PHE A 164 -14.70 2.77 -5.62
N THR A 165 -15.03 2.93 -4.34
CA THR A 165 -16.41 2.84 -3.82
C THR A 165 -17.03 4.24 -3.66
N ASP A 166 -18.32 4.29 -3.33
CA ASP A 166 -19.02 5.54 -3.05
C ASP A 166 -18.55 6.19 -1.73
N ALA A 167 -19.09 7.37 -1.43
CA ALA A 167 -18.75 8.10 -0.21
C ALA A 167 -19.26 7.40 1.06
N GLU A 168 -20.33 6.60 0.96
CA GLU A 168 -20.92 5.89 2.09
C GLU A 168 -20.02 4.75 2.55
N ASP A 169 -19.56 3.90 1.62
CA ASP A 169 -18.63 2.82 1.92
C ASP A 169 -17.29 3.34 2.46
N LYS A 170 -16.80 4.48 1.94
CA LYS A 170 -15.60 5.15 2.47
C LYS A 170 -15.79 5.62 3.91
N ALA A 171 -16.92 6.25 4.22
CA ALA A 171 -17.24 6.70 5.57
C ALA A 171 -17.41 5.52 6.53
N ALA A 172 -18.12 4.48 6.12
CA ALA A 172 -18.32 3.26 6.90
C ALA A 172 -16.98 2.56 7.19
N GLY A 173 -16.10 2.44 6.20
CA GLY A 173 -14.76 1.89 6.38
C GLY A 173 -13.92 2.71 7.38
N SER A 174 -13.97 4.03 7.31
CA SER A 174 -13.27 4.91 8.25
C SER A 174 -13.79 4.75 9.68
N ALA A 175 -15.11 4.75 9.87
CA ALA A 175 -15.72 4.60 11.18
C ALA A 175 -15.41 3.22 11.79
N LEU A 176 -15.44 2.16 10.98
CA LEU A 176 -15.12 0.81 11.43
C LEU A 176 -13.64 0.69 11.83
N LEU A 177 -12.73 1.31 11.08
CA LEU A 177 -11.31 1.37 11.41
C LEU A 177 -11.07 2.11 12.74
N GLU A 178 -11.72 3.26 12.94
CA GLU A 178 -11.61 4.01 14.19
C GLU A 178 -12.12 3.22 15.39
N SER A 179 -13.24 2.51 15.22
CA SER A 179 -13.79 1.60 16.23
C SER A 179 -12.79 0.49 16.58
N LEU A 180 -12.18 -0.15 15.58
CA LEU A 180 -11.18 -1.19 15.78
C LEU A 180 -9.95 -0.67 16.54
N ILE A 181 -9.41 0.49 16.14
CA ILE A 181 -8.25 1.11 16.79
C ILE A 181 -8.56 1.42 18.26
N ARG A 182 -9.72 2.02 18.54
CA ARG A 182 -10.14 2.32 19.92
C ARG A 182 -10.31 1.04 20.75
N SER A 183 -10.91 -0.01 20.17
CA SER A 183 -11.09 -1.28 20.86
C SER A 183 -9.74 -1.90 21.24
N TYR A 184 -8.76 -1.85 20.34
CA TYR A 184 -7.40 -2.29 20.63
C TYR A 184 -6.73 -1.48 21.76
N GLN A 185 -6.87 -0.15 21.75
CA GLN A 185 -6.31 0.71 22.80
C GLN A 185 -6.92 0.41 24.17
N LEU A 186 -8.25 0.23 24.23
CA LEU A 186 -8.94 -0.14 25.47
C LEU A 186 -8.51 -1.52 25.98
N LEU A 187 -8.39 -2.50 25.10
CA LEU A 187 -7.89 -3.82 25.45
C LEU A 187 -6.45 -3.77 25.97
N ASP A 188 -5.59 -2.99 25.32
CA ASP A 188 -4.20 -2.79 25.74
C ASP A 188 -4.13 -2.22 27.16
N SER A 189 -4.88 -1.15 27.45
CA SER A 189 -4.92 -0.54 28.78
C SER A 189 -5.42 -1.49 29.88
N GLU A 190 -6.43 -2.32 29.61
CA GLU A 190 -6.92 -3.31 30.59
C GLU A 190 -5.88 -4.42 30.84
N LEU A 191 -5.11 -4.81 29.82
CA LEU A 191 -4.04 -5.78 29.95
C LEU A 191 -2.81 -5.20 30.65
N GLU A 192 -2.44 -3.94 30.39
CA GLU A 192 -1.39 -3.23 31.15
C GLU A 192 -1.75 -3.13 32.64
N ALA A 193 -2.99 -2.73 32.95
CA ALA A 193 -3.47 -2.70 34.32
C ALA A 193 -3.40 -4.08 35.00
N ALA A 194 -3.69 -5.16 34.26
CA ALA A 194 -3.53 -6.53 34.73
C ALA A 194 -2.07 -6.90 35.01
N VAL A 195 -1.13 -6.47 34.15
CA VAL A 195 0.32 -6.66 34.34
C VAL A 195 0.82 -5.97 35.60
N GLU A 196 0.31 -4.76 35.89
CA GLU A 196 0.67 -3.99 37.09
C GLU A 196 0.03 -4.52 38.39
N GLY A 197 -0.75 -5.60 38.32
CA GLY A 197 -1.35 -6.23 39.50
C GLY A 197 -2.56 -5.50 40.06
N SER A 198 -3.16 -4.58 39.31
CA SER A 198 -4.33 -3.81 39.74
C SER A 198 -5.65 -4.59 39.62
N GLY A 199 -5.69 -5.82 40.15
CA GLY A 199 -6.85 -6.58 40.69
C GLY A 199 -8.13 -6.81 39.87
N ALA A 200 -8.38 -6.11 38.78
CA ALA A 200 -9.64 -6.09 38.04
C ALA A 200 -9.50 -6.36 36.54
N GLY A 201 -8.28 -6.65 36.08
CA GLY A 201 -7.92 -6.74 34.66
C GLY A 201 -8.41 -8.01 33.94
N ASN A 202 -8.51 -9.17 34.58
CA ASN A 202 -8.80 -10.41 33.84
C ASN A 202 -10.23 -10.48 33.26
N GLY A 203 -11.24 -10.04 34.01
CA GLY A 203 -12.64 -10.04 33.54
C GLY A 203 -12.90 -8.97 32.47
N ARG A 204 -12.35 -7.76 32.67
CA ARG A 204 -12.50 -6.66 31.73
C ARG A 204 -11.68 -6.86 30.46
N ALA A 205 -10.43 -7.33 30.57
CA ALA A 205 -9.61 -7.68 29.42
C ALA A 205 -10.27 -8.78 28.57
N GLY A 206 -10.87 -9.80 29.21
CA GLY A 206 -11.64 -10.82 28.48
C GLY A 206 -12.80 -10.24 27.68
N GLN A 207 -13.57 -9.32 28.28
CA GLN A 207 -14.67 -8.63 27.58
C GLN A 207 -14.18 -7.75 26.43
N GLN A 208 -13.13 -6.95 26.66
CA GLN A 208 -12.54 -6.09 25.62
C GLN A 208 -11.92 -6.91 24.50
N LEU A 209 -11.37 -8.09 24.81
CA LEU A 209 -10.83 -9.00 23.82
C LEU A 209 -11.93 -9.55 22.93
N ALA A 210 -13.04 -10.02 23.52
CA ALA A 210 -14.20 -10.49 22.76
C ALA A 210 -14.77 -9.40 21.85
N ASN A 211 -14.89 -8.16 22.37
CA ASN A 211 -15.32 -7.01 21.58
C ASN A 211 -14.38 -6.71 20.41
N THR A 212 -13.07 -6.71 20.66
CA THR A 212 -12.05 -6.46 19.63
C THR A 212 -12.07 -7.54 18.55
N LEU A 213 -12.25 -8.81 18.93
CA LEU A 213 -12.38 -9.91 17.98
C LEU A 213 -13.63 -9.75 17.10
N ALA A 214 -14.79 -9.40 17.70
CA ALA A 214 -16.01 -9.15 16.95
C ALA A 214 -15.84 -8.02 15.92
N ILE A 215 -15.26 -6.88 16.31
CA ILE A 215 -14.99 -5.78 15.38
C ILE A 215 -14.01 -6.21 14.27
N THR A 216 -13.03 -7.06 14.59
CA THR A 216 -12.10 -7.60 13.58
C THR A 216 -12.82 -8.52 12.58
N GLN A 217 -13.84 -9.27 13.01
CA GLN A 217 -14.71 -10.07 12.14
C GLN A 217 -15.61 -9.18 11.28
N ASP A 218 -16.09 -8.06 11.82
CA ASP A 218 -16.84 -7.06 11.05
C ASP A 218 -15.96 -6.43 9.96
N VAL A 219 -14.69 -6.14 10.26
CA VAL A 219 -13.72 -5.67 9.25
C VAL A 219 -13.52 -6.70 8.15
N GLU A 220 -13.36 -7.98 8.47
CA GLU A 220 -13.25 -9.03 7.45
C GLU A 220 -14.52 -9.08 6.57
N SER A 221 -15.70 -9.03 7.20
CA SER A 221 -16.98 -9.08 6.50
C SER A 221 -17.18 -7.88 5.59
N PHE A 222 -16.83 -6.69 6.06
CA PHE A 222 -16.84 -5.46 5.28
C PHE A 222 -15.91 -5.57 4.06
N VAL A 223 -14.67 -5.99 4.26
CA VAL A 223 -13.68 -6.16 3.18
C VAL A 223 -14.15 -7.21 2.17
N LYS A 224 -14.69 -8.34 2.60
CA LYS A 224 -15.25 -9.37 1.72
C LYS A 224 -16.41 -8.84 0.88
N ARG A 225 -17.34 -8.11 1.49
CA ARG A 225 -18.48 -7.49 0.80
C ARG A 225 -18.00 -6.62 -0.35
N LEU A 226 -17.06 -5.70 -0.10
CA LEU A 226 -16.53 -4.80 -1.11
C LEU A 226 -15.71 -5.50 -2.20
N LEU A 227 -15.01 -6.58 -1.87
CA LEU A 227 -14.27 -7.38 -2.86
C LEU A 227 -15.16 -8.32 -3.67
N SER A 228 -16.40 -8.57 -3.23
CA SER A 228 -17.38 -9.40 -3.93
C SER A 228 -18.38 -8.61 -4.79
N ALA A 229 -18.56 -7.31 -4.49
CA ALA A 229 -19.29 -6.35 -5.32
C ALA A 229 -18.49 -6.02 -6.60
#